data_AF-A0A5C7EY89-F1
#
_entry.id   AF-A0A5C7EY89-F1
#
_cell.length_a   1.000
_cell.length_b   1.000
_cell.length_c   1.000
_cell.angle_alpha   90.00
_cell.angle_beta   90.00
_cell.angle_gamma   90.00
#
_symmetry.space_group_name_H-M   'P 1'
#
loop_
_entity.id
_entity.type
_entity.pdbx_description
1 polymer ?
#
loop_
_entity_poly.entity_id
_entity_poly.type
_entity_poly.pdbx_seq_one_letter_code
_entity_poly.pdbx_strand_id
1 'polypeptide(L)'
;MGGEMQRLRALVFVGMMLLAPLAVWGAPHKVVEIEVQGMACQFCVYRVKKSLSQAPGVTQVEVSLEAQKARIALKPGREPDLALYEKLIRDAGFSPGRAQVFTEGK
;
A
#
# COMPACT_ATOMS: atom_id res chain seq x y z
N MET A 1 -12.66 12.48 -51.46
CA MET A 1 -12.30 13.63 -50.61
C MET A 1 -12.77 13.32 -49.19
N GLY A 2 -11.86 13.28 -48.20
CA GLY A 2 -12.22 13.01 -46.79
C GLY A 2 -11.23 12.16 -45.98
N GLY A 3 -9.98 12.02 -46.40
CA GLY A 3 -8.94 11.21 -45.74
C GLY A 3 -7.90 12.01 -44.95
N GLU A 4 -8.27 13.16 -44.35
CA GLU A 4 -7.32 14.06 -43.67
C GLU A 4 -7.47 14.16 -42.14
N MET A 5 -8.40 13.42 -41.51
CA MET A 5 -8.66 13.55 -40.07
C MET A 5 -7.69 12.75 -39.16
N GLN A 6 -6.84 11.87 -39.71
CA GLN A 6 -6.02 10.94 -38.91
C GLN A 6 -4.66 11.48 -38.46
N ARG A 7 -4.24 12.68 -38.88
CA ARG A 7 -2.94 13.28 -38.49
C ARG A 7 -2.99 14.05 -37.16
N LEU A 8 -4.17 14.42 -36.68
CA LEU A 8 -4.33 15.25 -35.46
C LEU A 8 -4.32 14.45 -34.14
N ARG A 9 -4.48 13.12 -34.16
CA ARG A 9 -4.48 12.30 -32.93
C ARG A 9 -3.08 11.88 -32.45
N ALA A 10 -2.07 11.96 -33.32
CA ALA A 10 -0.70 11.57 -32.97
C ALA A 10 0.08 12.65 -32.19
N LEU A 11 -0.37 13.90 -32.22
CA LEU A 11 0.32 15.04 -31.60
C LEU A 11 0.05 15.20 -30.09
N VAL A 12 -0.99 14.57 -29.54
CA VAL A 12 -1.34 14.71 -28.10
C VAL A 12 -0.48 13.79 -27.21
N PHE A 13 0.11 12.72 -27.76
CA PHE A 13 0.88 11.75 -26.96
C PHE A 13 2.36 12.13 -26.74
N VAL A 14 2.92 13.09 -27.50
CA VAL A 14 4.36 13.40 -27.47
C VAL A 14 4.69 14.67 -26.65
N GLY A 15 3.69 15.50 -26.32
CA GLY A 15 3.90 16.81 -25.69
C GLY A 15 3.92 16.84 -24.15
N MET A 16 3.53 15.77 -23.46
CA MET A 16 3.34 15.76 -21.99
C MET A 16 4.40 14.91 -21.26
N MET A 17 5.64 14.94 -21.73
CA MET A 17 6.69 14.03 -21.23
C MET A 17 8.05 14.71 -20.95
N LEU A 18 8.12 16.05 -20.85
CA LEU A 18 9.41 16.75 -20.67
C LEU A 18 9.43 17.95 -19.69
N LEU A 19 8.35 18.20 -18.94
CA LEU A 19 8.32 19.22 -17.87
C LEU A 19 7.75 18.64 -16.56
N ALA A 20 8.15 17.43 -16.19
CA ALA A 20 8.04 17.00 -14.79
C ALA A 20 9.30 17.49 -14.08
N PRO A 21 9.25 18.60 -13.32
CA PRO A 21 10.40 19.04 -12.53
C PRO A 21 10.82 17.91 -11.59
N LEU A 22 12.13 17.74 -11.44
CA LEU A 22 12.85 16.77 -10.63
C LEU A 22 12.61 16.90 -9.11
N ALA A 23 11.36 16.99 -8.67
CA ALA A 23 10.97 17.09 -7.27
C ALA A 23 9.82 16.14 -6.91
N VAL A 24 9.73 14.98 -7.58
CA VAL A 24 9.12 13.80 -6.95
C VAL A 24 10.13 13.25 -5.94
N TRP A 25 10.46 14.06 -4.93
CA TRP A 25 11.18 13.57 -3.76
C TRP A 25 10.15 12.78 -2.95
N GLY A 26 10.09 11.48 -3.22
CA GLY A 26 9.34 10.54 -2.42
C GLY A 26 9.97 10.49 -1.04
N ALA A 27 9.35 11.15 -0.06
CA ALA A 27 9.80 11.07 1.33
C ALA A 27 9.85 9.60 1.78
N PRO A 28 10.85 9.19 2.58
CA PRO A 28 10.96 7.82 3.04
C PRO A 28 9.70 7.44 3.81
N HIS A 29 9.02 6.40 3.33
CA HIS A 29 7.85 5.86 3.99
C HIS A 29 8.20 4.51 4.59
N LYS A 30 7.67 4.27 5.79
CA LYS A 30 7.87 2.99 6.48
C LYS A 30 6.77 2.03 6.06
N VAL A 31 7.15 0.80 5.80
CA VAL A 31 6.24 -0.29 5.49
C VAL A 31 6.44 -1.38 6.54
N VAL A 32 5.36 -1.83 7.16
CA VAL A 32 5.39 -2.89 8.16
C VAL A 32 4.78 -4.15 7.55
N GLU A 33 5.46 -5.27 7.67
CA GLU A 33 4.92 -6.58 7.32
C GLU A 33 4.75 -7.39 8.60
N ILE A 34 3.54 -7.90 8.84
CA ILE A 34 3.22 -8.70 10.02
C ILE A 34 2.63 -10.02 9.55
N GLU A 35 3.18 -11.13 10.03
CA GLU A 35 2.57 -12.45 9.83
C GLU A 35 1.23 -12.52 10.56
N VAL A 36 0.21 -13.10 9.93
CA VAL A 36 -1.11 -13.26 10.54
C VAL A 36 -1.54 -14.70 10.44
N GLN A 37 -1.62 -15.37 11.59
CA GLN A 37 -2.03 -16.76 11.68
C GLN A 37 -3.55 -16.87 11.82
N GLY A 38 -4.11 -17.95 11.27
CA GLY A 38 -5.56 -18.22 11.32
C GLY A 38 -6.36 -17.64 10.15
N MET A 39 -5.72 -17.02 9.16
CA MET A 39 -6.40 -16.62 7.91
C MET A 39 -6.59 -17.84 7.00
N ALA A 40 -7.84 -18.20 6.71
CA ALA A 40 -8.18 -19.36 5.87
C ALA A 40 -9.07 -19.03 4.66
N CYS A 41 -9.59 -17.80 4.55
CA CYS A 41 -10.45 -17.39 3.44
C CYS A 41 -10.32 -15.90 3.10
N GLN A 42 -10.79 -15.52 1.92
CA GLN A 42 -10.76 -14.13 1.43
C GLN A 42 -11.55 -13.16 2.33
N PHE A 43 -12.59 -13.64 3.02
CA PHE A 43 -13.31 -12.83 4.00
C PHE A 43 -12.46 -12.51 5.25
N CYS A 44 -11.62 -13.44 5.70
CA CYS A 44 -10.67 -13.20 6.79
C CYS A 44 -9.68 -12.10 6.41
N VAL A 45 -9.16 -12.14 5.18
CA VAL A 45 -8.27 -11.10 4.62
C VAL A 45 -8.95 -9.75 4.65
N TYR A 46 -10.18 -9.66 4.17
CA TYR A 46 -10.93 -8.41 4.16
C TYR A 46 -11.12 -7.86 5.58
N ARG A 47 -11.44 -8.72 6.56
CA ARG A 47 -11.59 -8.32 7.97
C ARG A 47 -10.30 -7.73 8.54
N VAL A 48 -9.17 -8.42 8.36
CA VAL A 48 -7.85 -7.97 8.83
C VAL A 48 -7.47 -6.66 8.15
N LYS A 49 -7.60 -6.59 6.81
CA LYS A 49 -7.32 -5.38 6.03
C LYS A 49 -8.13 -4.19 6.54
N LYS A 50 -9.43 -4.39 6.78
CA LYS A 50 -10.33 -3.33 7.27
C LYS A 50 -9.94 -2.83 8.66
N SER A 51 -9.61 -3.76 9.57
CA SER A 51 -9.14 -3.41 10.93
C SER A 51 -7.86 -2.57 10.89
N LEU A 52 -6.86 -3.01 10.12
CA LEU A 52 -5.57 -2.31 10.00
C LEU A 52 -5.67 -0.99 9.23
N SER A 53 -6.59 -0.88 8.27
CA SER A 53 -6.80 0.36 7.51
C SER A 53 -7.37 1.50 8.36
N GLN A 54 -7.95 1.19 9.52
CA GLN A 54 -8.44 2.20 10.47
C GLN A 54 -7.33 2.74 11.38
N ALA A 55 -6.13 2.15 11.35
CA ALA A 55 -5.04 2.59 12.20
C ALA A 55 -4.50 3.98 11.75
N PRO A 56 -4.12 4.84 12.70
CA PRO A 56 -3.71 6.21 12.41
C PRO A 56 -2.38 6.25 11.66
N GLY A 57 -2.36 6.96 10.53
CA GLY A 57 -1.14 7.14 9.73
C GLY A 57 -0.88 6.04 8.70
N VAL A 58 -1.80 5.08 8.57
CA VAL A 58 -1.80 4.11 7.47
C VAL A 58 -2.27 4.79 6.19
N THR A 59 -1.52 4.56 5.11
CA THR A 59 -1.82 5.02 3.75
C THR A 59 -2.40 3.89 2.91
N GLN A 60 -1.84 2.68 3.05
CA GLN A 60 -2.24 1.51 2.27
C GLN A 60 -2.06 0.23 3.08
N VAL A 61 -3.00 -0.71 2.93
CA VAL A 61 -2.93 -2.04 3.53
C VAL A 61 -3.17 -3.10 2.48
N GLU A 62 -2.25 -4.06 2.42
CA GLU A 62 -2.30 -5.23 1.57
C GLU A 62 -2.20 -6.46 2.46
N VAL A 63 -3.03 -7.46 2.22
CA VAL A 63 -3.02 -8.70 3.00
C VAL A 63 -3.05 -9.84 2.01
N SER A 64 -2.13 -10.78 2.19
CA SER A 64 -1.98 -11.96 1.33
C SER A 64 -2.24 -13.23 2.12
N LEU A 65 -3.12 -14.09 1.60
CA LEU A 65 -3.35 -15.45 2.12
C LEU A 65 -2.19 -16.39 1.80
N GLU A 66 -1.62 -16.26 0.59
CA GLU A 66 -0.52 -17.12 0.14
C GLU A 66 0.72 -16.91 1.00
N ALA A 67 1.05 -15.65 1.28
CA ALA A 67 2.17 -15.32 2.16
C ALA A 67 1.80 -15.39 3.65
N GLN A 68 0.52 -15.44 4.00
CA GLN A 68 -0.01 -15.29 5.37
C GLN A 68 0.49 -14.02 6.08
N LYS A 69 0.53 -12.90 5.36
CA LYS A 69 1.12 -11.65 5.84
C LYS A 69 0.25 -10.44 5.52
N ALA A 70 0.31 -9.45 6.39
CA ALA A 70 -0.28 -8.13 6.23
C ALA A 70 0.83 -7.08 6.06
N ARG A 71 0.85 -6.41 4.91
CA ARG A 71 1.73 -5.29 4.57
C ARG A 71 0.99 -3.97 4.79
N ILE A 72 1.57 -3.08 5.58
CA ILE A 72 0.98 -1.82 6.03
C ILE A 72 1.94 -0.70 5.65
N ALA A 73 1.57 0.12 4.67
CA ALA A 73 2.34 1.30 4.28
C ALA A 73 1.87 2.52 5.08
N LEU A 74 2.83 3.23 5.66
CA LEU A 74 2.58 4.40 6.50
C LEU A 74 2.81 5.70 5.73
N LYS A 75 2.25 6.79 6.24
CA LYS A 75 2.58 8.13 5.77
C LYS A 75 4.08 8.40 5.99
N PRO A 76 4.74 9.12 5.06
CA PRO A 76 6.14 9.48 5.22
C PRO A 76 6.36 10.25 6.53
N GLY A 77 7.45 9.92 7.23
CA GLY A 77 7.79 10.53 8.52
C GLY A 77 6.97 10.05 9.73
N ARG A 78 6.06 9.07 9.59
CA ARG A 78 5.38 8.43 10.72
C ARG A 78 6.12 7.17 11.18
N GLU A 79 6.09 6.93 12.48
CA GLU A 79 6.61 5.71 13.07
C GLU A 79 5.56 4.60 13.13
N PRO A 80 5.97 3.34 12.91
CA PRO A 80 5.08 2.19 13.04
C PRO A 80 4.75 1.90 14.50
N ASP A 81 3.46 1.79 14.80
CA ASP A 81 2.99 1.33 16.11
C ASP A 81 2.68 -0.16 16.06
N LEU A 82 3.70 -0.98 16.28
CA LEU A 82 3.58 -2.44 16.25
C LEU A 82 2.57 -2.95 17.28
N ALA A 83 2.56 -2.38 18.49
CA ALA A 83 1.66 -2.79 19.56
C ALA A 83 0.19 -2.55 19.17
N LEU A 84 -0.10 -1.42 18.53
CA LEU A 84 -1.44 -1.14 18.00
C LEU A 84 -1.84 -2.12 16.90
N TYR A 85 -0.96 -2.39 15.93
CA TYR A 85 -1.27 -3.32 14.85
C TYR A 85 -1.54 -4.73 15.37
N GLU A 86 -0.72 -5.22 16.29
CA GLU A 86 -0.94 -6.52 16.92
C GLU A 86 -2.28 -6.56 17.68
N LYS A 87 -2.63 -5.48 18.39
CA LYS A 87 -3.93 -5.38 19.06
C LYS A 87 -5.08 -5.43 18.06
N LEU A 88 -5.01 -4.67 16.96
CA LEU A 88 -6.04 -4.67 15.92
C LEU A 88 -6.21 -6.03 15.23
N ILE A 89 -5.12 -6.80 15.10
CA ILE A 89 -5.15 -8.18 14.58
C ILE A 89 -5.82 -9.12 15.59
N ARG A 90 -5.48 -9.00 16.89
CA ARG A 90 -6.12 -9.75 17.98
C ARG A 90 -7.61 -9.44 18.11
N ASP A 91 -7.98 -8.17 18.03
CA ASP A 91 -9.38 -7.70 18.08
C ASP A 91 -10.19 -8.20 16.86
N ALA A 92 -9.52 -8.42 15.72
CA ALA A 92 -10.13 -9.04 14.55
C ALA A 92 -10.30 -10.58 14.68
N GLY A 93 -9.73 -11.20 15.71
CA GLY A 93 -9.80 -12.63 16.02
C GLY A 93 -8.64 -13.45 15.45
N PHE A 94 -7.52 -12.83 15.12
CA PHE A 94 -6.35 -13.50 14.54
C PHE A 94 -5.11 -13.35 15.43
N SER A 95 -4.12 -14.22 15.22
CA SER A 95 -2.87 -14.18 15.97
C SER A 95 -1.78 -13.49 15.16
N PRO A 96 -1.23 -12.35 15.62
CA PRO A 96 -0.08 -11.73 14.98
C PRO A 96 1.18 -12.57 15.23
N GLY A 97 2.01 -12.71 14.20
CA GLY A 97 3.30 -13.38 14.22
C GLY A 97 4.45 -12.39 14.13
N ARG A 98 5.52 -12.75 13.41
CA ARG A 98 6.70 -11.88 13.30
C ARG A 98 6.38 -10.60 12.54
N ALA A 99 6.74 -9.46 13.11
CA ALA A 99 6.68 -8.15 12.46
C ALA A 99 8.06 -7.73 11.93
N GLN A 100 8.09 -7.21 10.71
CA GLN A 100 9.29 -6.69 10.04
C GLN A 100 8.99 -5.27 9.54
N VAL A 101 9.91 -4.34 9.79
CA VAL A 101 9.77 -2.94 9.35
C VAL A 101 10.76 -2.70 8.23
N PHE A 102 10.22 -2.30 7.08
CA PHE A 102 10.95 -1.87 5.91
C PHE A 102 10.89 -0.35 5.82
N THR A 103 11.98 0.28 5.41
CA THR A 103 11.99 1.70 5.07
C THR A 103 12.15 1.81 3.57
N GLU A 104 11.13 2.29 2.88
CA GLU A 104 11.09 2.41 1.44
C GLU A 104 11.19 3.91 1.09
N GLY A 105 12.35 4.32 0.57
CA GLY A 105 12.66 5.70 0.21
C GLY A 105 13.75 5.68 -0.86
N LYS A 106 13.53 6.40 -1.95
CA LYS A 106 14.46 6.51 -3.08
C LYS A 106 14.88 7.97 -3.25
#